data_AF-A0A8S8Z517-F1
#
_entry.id   AF-A0A8S8Z517-F1
#
_cell.length_a   1.000
_cell.length_b   1.000
_cell.length_c   1.000
_cell.angle_alpha   90.00
_cell.angle_beta   90.00
_cell.angle_gamma   90.00
#
_symmetry.space_group_name_H-M   'P 1'
#
loop_
_entity.id
_entity.type
_entity.pdbx_description
1 polymer ?
#
loop_
_entity_poly.entity_id
_entity_poly.type
_entity_poly.pdbx_seq_one_letter_code
_entity_poly.pdbx_strand_id
1 'polypeptide(L)'
;MGHSLGAQVILSTVELLAKNSENNGIIESVHLFGASIPANSLSPKIHGNKFQKIVNKKIMNYYSPYDDVLKAAHDEKWVDSPIGYRGALGTACKKYHQKQVRPQNHRFASYAKTIKSFP
;
A
#
# COMPACT_ATOMS: atom_id res chain seq x y z
N MET A 1 -6.96 -6.15 2.95
CA MET A 1 -6.95 -4.90 2.15
C MET A 1 -6.76 -3.71 3.09
N GLY A 2 -6.17 -2.61 2.63
CA GLY A 2 -6.04 -1.38 3.41
C GLY A 2 -6.37 -0.16 2.55
N HIS A 3 -7.21 0.74 3.05
CA HIS A 3 -7.50 2.03 2.40
C HIS A 3 -7.04 3.17 3.31
N SER A 4 -6.42 4.21 2.73
CA SER A 4 -5.97 5.37 3.51
C SER A 4 -5.11 4.95 4.71
N LEU A 5 -5.46 5.36 5.93
CA LEU A 5 -4.80 4.96 7.18
C LEU A 5 -4.91 3.45 7.48
N GLY A 6 -5.89 2.74 6.91
CA GLY A 6 -5.97 1.28 6.99
C GLY A 6 -4.75 0.58 6.39
N ALA A 7 -3.97 1.25 5.52
CA ALA A 7 -2.68 0.75 5.06
C ALA A 7 -1.65 0.62 6.20
N GLN A 8 -1.68 1.54 7.18
CA GLN A 8 -0.81 1.46 8.37
C GLN A 8 -1.14 0.23 9.22
N VAL A 9 -2.44 -0.08 9.36
CA VAL A 9 -2.88 -1.30 10.07
C VAL A 9 -2.31 -2.54 9.39
N ILE A 10 -2.43 -2.64 8.06
CA ILE A 10 -1.87 -3.77 7.29
C ILE A 10 -0.35 -3.87 7.47
N LEU A 11 0.36 -2.74 7.44
CA LEU A 11 1.79 -2.69 7.68
C LEU A 11 2.12 -3.27 9.06
N SER A 12 1.50 -2.76 10.13
CA SER A 12 1.72 -3.24 11.49
C SER A 12 1.36 -4.72 11.66
N THR A 13 0.28 -5.20 11.02
CA THR A 13 -0.08 -6.63 11.01
C THR A 13 1.01 -7.49 10.38
N VAL A 14 1.54 -7.10 9.22
CA VAL A 14 2.63 -7.83 8.55
C VAL A 14 3.89 -7.85 9.41
N GLU A 15 4.19 -6.75 10.10
CA GLU A 15 5.35 -6.69 11.00
C GLU A 15 5.21 -7.62 12.20
N LEU A 16 4.02 -7.73 12.77
CA LEU A 16 3.74 -8.66 13.86
C LEU A 16 3.83 -10.11 13.40
N LEU A 17 3.21 -10.44 12.26
CA LEU A 17 3.23 -11.80 11.70
C LEU A 17 4.66 -12.26 11.36
N ALA A 18 5.50 -11.35 10.85
CA ALA A 18 6.88 -11.62 10.47
C ALA A 18 7.81 -12.01 11.65
N LYS A 19 7.34 -11.88 12.90
CA LYS A 19 8.10 -12.31 14.09
C LYS A 19 8.10 -13.84 14.26
N ASN A 20 7.12 -14.57 13.73
CA ASN A 20 7.08 -16.03 13.73
C ASN A 20 7.26 -16.55 12.29
N SER A 21 8.28 -17.38 12.08
CA SER A 21 8.60 -17.98 10.77
C SER A 21 7.52 -18.95 10.24
N GLU A 22 6.68 -19.50 11.11
CA GLU A 22 5.56 -20.36 10.70
C GLU A 22 4.50 -19.59 9.90
N ASN A 23 4.47 -18.25 10.02
CA ASN A 23 3.55 -17.40 9.28
C ASN A 23 4.02 -17.06 7.86
N ASN A 24 5.16 -17.61 7.40
CA ASN A 24 5.66 -17.33 6.07
C ASN A 24 4.62 -17.74 5.00
N GLY A 25 4.27 -16.80 4.13
CA GLY A 25 3.29 -17.01 3.07
C GLY A 25 1.83 -17.11 3.53
N ILE A 26 1.51 -16.83 4.80
CA ILE A 26 0.13 -16.96 5.32
C ILE A 26 -0.86 -15.99 4.66
N ILE A 27 -0.38 -14.83 4.18
CA ILE A 27 -1.22 -13.85 3.48
C ILE A 27 -1.08 -14.08 1.98
N GLU A 28 -2.19 -14.44 1.32
CA GLU A 28 -2.16 -14.68 -0.13
C GLU A 28 -1.77 -13.42 -0.92
N SER A 29 -2.45 -12.30 -0.67
CA SER A 29 -2.14 -11.03 -1.30
C SER A 29 -2.57 -9.83 -0.46
N VAL A 30 -1.90 -8.70 -0.66
CA VAL A 30 -2.21 -7.41 -0.03
C VAL A 30 -2.65 -6.42 -1.10
N HIS A 31 -3.74 -5.70 -0.84
CA HIS A 31 -4.26 -4.67 -1.74
C HIS A 31 -4.45 -3.38 -0.96
N LEU A 32 -3.78 -2.33 -1.44
CA LEU A 32 -3.73 -1.00 -0.85
C LEU A 32 -4.42 0.00 -1.78
N PHE A 33 -5.33 0.81 -1.26
CA PHE A 33 -6.08 1.81 -2.02
C PHE A 33 -5.85 3.18 -1.42
N GLY A 34 -5.26 4.12 -2.18
CA GLY A 34 -4.99 5.46 -1.67
C GLY A 34 -4.24 5.45 -0.33
N ALA A 35 -3.25 4.56 -0.19
CA ALA A 35 -2.57 4.30 1.07
C ALA A 35 -1.80 5.51 1.60
N SER A 36 -2.01 5.81 2.89
CA SER A 36 -1.41 6.96 3.59
C SER A 36 -0.16 6.57 4.39
N ILE A 37 0.68 5.72 3.82
CA ILE A 37 1.99 5.34 4.40
C ILE A 37 3.12 5.97 3.55
N PRO A 38 4.33 6.17 4.11
CA PRO A 38 5.46 6.72 3.36
C PRO A 38 5.77 6.02 2.03
N ALA A 39 6.23 6.78 1.03
CA ALA A 39 6.52 6.25 -0.32
C ALA A 39 7.51 5.08 -0.33
N ASN A 40 8.42 5.03 0.65
CA ASN A 40 9.49 4.05 0.74
C ASN A 40 9.14 2.84 1.62
N SER A 41 7.92 2.77 2.18
CA SER A 41 7.54 1.71 3.14
C SER A 41 7.77 0.29 2.60
N LEU A 42 7.60 0.08 1.29
CA LEU A 42 7.76 -1.24 0.66
C LEU A 42 9.19 -1.53 0.17
N SER A 43 10.14 -0.66 0.50
CA SER A 43 11.56 -0.90 0.22
C SER A 43 12.10 -2.07 1.05
N PRO A 44 13.03 -2.89 0.52
CA PRO A 44 13.55 -4.07 1.23
C PRO A 44 14.10 -3.77 2.62
N LYS A 45 14.76 -2.61 2.79
CA LYS A 45 15.41 -2.19 4.04
C LYS A 45 14.44 -1.72 5.14
N ILE A 46 13.21 -1.36 4.79
CA ILE A 46 12.23 -0.81 5.74
C ILE A 46 11.23 -1.91 6.15
N HIS A 47 10.22 -2.19 5.31
CA HIS A 47 9.27 -3.30 5.55
C HIS A 47 9.24 -4.34 4.43
N GLY A 48 9.84 -4.06 3.28
CA GLY A 48 9.77 -4.88 2.08
C GLY A 48 10.15 -6.35 2.31
N ASN A 49 11.21 -6.63 3.08
CA ASN A 49 11.60 -8.00 3.39
C ASN A 49 10.56 -8.75 4.25
N LYS A 50 9.91 -8.07 5.19
CA LYS A 50 8.83 -8.65 6.01
C LYS A 50 7.62 -8.98 5.13
N PHE A 51 7.27 -8.04 4.25
CA PHE A 51 6.23 -8.23 3.24
C PHE A 51 6.54 -9.38 2.28
N GLN A 52 7.79 -9.56 1.83
CA GLN A 52 8.16 -10.70 0.98
C GLN A 52 8.01 -12.05 1.68
N LYS A 53 8.29 -12.11 2.99
CA LYS A 53 8.14 -13.33 3.79
C LYS A 53 6.67 -13.69 4.02
N ILE A 54 5.87 -12.72 4.44
CA ILE A 54 4.48 -12.95 4.87
C ILE A 54 3.50 -13.03 3.70
N VAL A 55 3.71 -12.25 2.64
CA VAL A 55 2.79 -12.25 1.50
C VAL A 55 3.23 -13.28 0.47
N ASN A 56 2.37 -14.25 0.16
CA ASN A 56 2.65 -15.34 -0.77
C ASN A 56 2.81 -14.83 -2.21
N LYS A 57 1.76 -14.22 -2.78
CA LYS A 57 1.71 -13.85 -4.19
C LYS A 57 2.16 -12.41 -4.45
N LYS A 58 1.34 -11.42 -4.07
CA LYS A 58 1.56 -10.03 -4.50
C LYS A 58 1.05 -8.99 -3.52
N ILE A 59 1.67 -7.81 -3.60
CA ILE A 59 1.26 -6.59 -2.92
C ILE A 59 0.91 -5.59 -4.02
N MET A 60 -0.35 -5.17 -4.09
CA MET A 60 -0.84 -4.25 -5.10
C MET A 60 -1.17 -2.90 -4.47
N ASN A 61 -0.55 -1.83 -4.96
CA ASN A 61 -0.88 -0.47 -4.59
C ASN A 61 -1.67 0.22 -5.71
N TYR A 62 -2.92 0.56 -5.44
CA TYR A 62 -3.78 1.38 -6.28
C TYR A 62 -3.62 2.84 -5.85
N TYR A 63 -2.81 3.60 -6.61
CA TYR A 63 -2.46 4.97 -6.29
C TYR A 63 -3.12 5.97 -7.25
N SER A 64 -3.33 7.20 -6.81
CA SER A 64 -3.91 8.27 -7.62
C SER A 64 -3.23 9.62 -7.31
N PRO A 65 -2.57 10.25 -8.31
CA PRO A 65 -2.08 11.62 -8.17
C PRO A 65 -3.21 12.68 -8.24
N TYR A 66 -4.46 12.24 -8.41
CA TYR A 66 -5.66 13.10 -8.45
C TYR A 66 -6.46 13.02 -7.15
N ASP A 67 -5.92 12.38 -6.12
CA ASP A 67 -6.57 12.30 -4.81
C ASP A 67 -6.26 13.54 -3.98
N ASP A 68 -7.24 14.44 -3.84
CA ASP A 68 -7.06 15.72 -3.16
C ASP A 68 -6.69 15.57 -1.68
N VAL A 69 -7.16 14.51 -1.00
CA VAL A 69 -6.83 14.26 0.41
C VAL A 69 -5.37 13.87 0.54
N LEU A 70 -4.88 13.01 -0.35
CA LEU A 70 -3.47 12.62 -0.33
C LEU A 70 -2.54 13.71 -0.86
N LYS A 71 -3.04 14.56 -1.76
CA LYS A 71 -2.35 15.78 -2.19
C LYS A 71 -2.16 16.73 -1.01
N ALA A 72 -3.22 17.02 -0.24
CA ALA A 72 -3.11 17.84 0.96
C ALA A 72 -2.11 17.24 1.96
N ALA A 73 -2.20 15.93 2.24
CA ALA A 73 -1.26 15.24 3.13
C ALA A 73 0.21 15.31 2.65
N HIS A 74 0.44 15.33 1.34
CA HIS A 74 1.77 15.52 0.74
C HIS A 74 2.25 16.96 0.88
N ASP A 75 1.42 17.93 0.52
CA ASP A 75 1.76 19.35 0.49
C ASP A 75 2.00 19.89 1.91
N GLU A 76 1.22 19.43 2.88
CA GLU A 76 1.35 19.75 4.30
C GLU A 76 2.43 18.93 5.03
N LYS A 77 3.11 18.00 4.32
CA LYS A 77 4.17 17.11 4.84
C LYS A 77 3.75 16.28 6.06
N TRP A 78 2.47 15.94 6.17
CA TRP A 78 2.00 15.01 7.22
C TRP A 78 2.52 13.60 7.02
N VAL A 79 2.77 13.22 5.76
CA VAL A 79 3.40 11.96 5.38
C VAL A 79 4.40 12.23 4.26
N ASP A 80 5.60 11.64 4.37
CA ASP A 80 6.64 11.72 3.35
C ASP A 80 6.18 11.05 2.05
N SER A 81 5.54 11.86 1.19
CA SER A 81 4.97 11.48 -0.10
C SER A 81 4.13 10.19 0.00
N PRO A 82 2.84 10.25 0.39
CA PRO A 82 2.01 9.06 0.55
C PRO A 82 2.14 8.10 -0.64
N ILE A 83 2.37 6.82 -0.38
CA ILE A 83 2.54 5.82 -1.44
C ILE A 83 1.28 5.70 -2.31
N GLY A 84 0.10 6.01 -1.74
CA GLY A 84 -1.18 6.07 -2.45
C GLY A 84 -1.36 7.31 -3.33
N TYR A 85 -0.50 8.33 -3.19
CA TYR A 85 -0.55 9.55 -3.99
C TYR A 85 0.31 9.43 -5.24
N ARG A 86 1.62 9.19 -5.07
CA ARG A 86 2.62 9.17 -6.16
C ARG A 86 3.23 7.81 -6.44
N GLY A 87 2.73 6.75 -5.79
CA GLY A 87 3.35 5.43 -5.86
C GLY A 87 4.59 5.32 -4.97
N ALA A 88 5.32 4.22 -5.13
CA ALA A 88 6.54 3.96 -4.38
C ALA A 88 7.70 4.85 -4.85
N LEU A 89 8.52 5.32 -3.89
CA LEU A 89 9.76 6.03 -4.16
C LEU A 89 10.95 5.08 -4.00
N GLY A 90 11.82 5.00 -5.02
CA GLY A 90 12.99 4.14 -5.03
C GLY A 90 12.66 2.66 -5.26
N THR A 91 13.57 1.76 -4.85
CA THR A 91 13.44 0.32 -5.06
C THR A 91 12.47 -0.31 -4.07
N ALA A 92 11.35 -0.85 -4.56
CA ALA A 92 10.41 -1.66 -3.79
C ALA A 92 10.79 -3.15 -3.80
N CYS A 93 10.20 -3.93 -2.90
CA CYS A 93 10.39 -5.39 -2.86
C CYS A 93 9.77 -6.12 -4.07
N LYS A 94 10.26 -7.33 -4.39
CA LYS A 94 9.91 -8.05 -5.64
C LYS A 94 8.41 -8.32 -5.81
N LYS A 95 7.68 -8.57 -4.71
CA LYS A 95 6.24 -8.86 -4.75
C LYS A 95 5.37 -7.60 -4.87
N TYR A 96 5.96 -6.41 -4.76
CA TYR A 96 5.25 -5.15 -4.89
C TYR A 96 4.98 -4.79 -6.34
N HIS A 97 3.74 -4.37 -6.59
CA HIS A 97 3.24 -3.88 -7.85
C HIS A 97 2.42 -2.62 -7.57
N GLN A 98 2.33 -1.74 -8.56
CA GLN A 98 1.51 -0.55 -8.44
C GLN A 98 0.72 -0.29 -9.72
N LYS A 99 -0.48 0.23 -9.54
CA LYS A 99 -1.39 0.59 -10.61
C LYS A 99 -1.94 1.98 -10.34
N GLN A 100 -1.71 2.90 -11.27
CA GLN A 100 -2.37 4.19 -11.24
C GLN A 100 -3.86 4.01 -11.54
N VAL A 101 -4.70 4.66 -10.73
CA VAL A 101 -6.15 4.67 -10.90
C VAL A 101 -6.66 6.11 -10.86
N ARG A 102 -7.90 6.32 -11.31
CA ARG A 102 -8.55 7.63 -11.32
C ARG A 102 -9.91 7.57 -10.62
N PRO A 103 -9.92 7.47 -9.28
CA PRO A 103 -11.14 7.54 -8.48
C PRO A 103 -11.77 8.93 -8.59
N GLN A 104 -13.08 9.02 -8.39
CA GLN A 104 -13.82 10.29 -8.33
C GLN A 104 -13.48 11.13 -7.09
N ASN A 105 -13.19 10.46 -5.97
CA ASN A 105 -12.79 11.04 -4.69
C ASN A 105 -12.00 10.03 -3.84
N HIS A 106 -11.52 10.48 -2.67
CA HIS A 106 -10.70 9.67 -1.76
C HIS A 106 -11.37 8.42 -1.18
N ARG A 107 -12.71 8.30 -1.22
CA ARG A 107 -13.42 7.18 -0.55
C ARG A 107 -13.05 5.84 -1.18
N PHE A 108 -12.96 4.79 -0.37
CA PHE A 108 -12.70 3.43 -0.86
C PHE A 108 -13.68 3.00 -1.97
N ALA A 109 -14.98 3.29 -1.83
CA ALA A 109 -15.98 2.94 -2.85
C ALA A 109 -15.67 3.55 -4.23
N SER A 110 -15.05 4.73 -4.25
CA SER A 110 -14.64 5.41 -5.47
C SER A 110 -13.40 4.73 -6.09
N TYR A 111 -12.43 4.30 -5.27
CA TYR A 111 -11.32 3.45 -5.72
C TYR A 111 -11.78 2.09 -6.25
N ALA A 112 -12.72 1.42 -5.55
CA ALA A 112 -13.23 0.11 -5.94
C ALA A 112 -13.92 0.12 -7.31
N LYS A 113 -14.54 1.24 -7.72
CA LYS A 113 -15.11 1.40 -9.07
C LYS A 113 -14.07 1.45 -10.19
N THR A 114 -12.79 1.69 -9.87
CA THR A 114 -11.71 1.78 -10.87
C THR A 114 -11.09 0.43 -11.26
N ILE A 115 -11.47 -0.65 -10.57
CA ILE A 115 -10.97 -1.99 -10.80
C ILE A 115 -12.07 -2.86 -11.43
N LYS A 116 -11.70 -3.73 -12.37
CA LYS A 116 -12.65 -4.56 -13.13
C LYS A 116 -13.30 -5.63 -12.25
N SER A 117 -12.52 -6.19 -11.33
CA SER A 117 -12.97 -7.15 -10.34
C SER A 117 -12.23 -6.90 -9.04
N PHE A 118 -12.93 -7.12 -7.93
CA PHE A 118 -12.29 -7.13 -6.62
C PHE A 118 -11.42 -8.40 -6.52
N PRO A 119 -10.21 -8.32 -5.96
CA PRO A 119 -9.32 -9.46 -5.79
C PRO A 119 -9.84 -10.53 -4.83
#